data_AF-A0A1S9BXM1-F1
#
_entry.id   AF-A0A1S9BXM1-F1
#
_cell.length_a   1.000
_cell.length_b   1.000
_cell.length_c   1.000
_cell.angle_alpha   90.00
_cell.angle_beta   90.00
_cell.angle_gamma   90.00
#
_symmetry.space_group_name_H-M   'P 1'
#
loop_
_entity.id
_entity.type
_entity.pdbx_description
1 polymer ?
#
loop_
_entity_poly.entity_id
_entity_poly.type
_entity_poly.pdbx_seq_one_letter_code
_entity_poly.pdbx_strand_id
1 'polypeptide(L)'
;MITEIFDLIVDTVCSKKDTIRVAGDNKPSSVVKSQLMKLDHSHVEFVLNGIKENTTQVRCIKQYLLASLYNAPLTISNYYQSLVNHDMATGKI
;
A
#
# COMPACT_ATOMS: atom_id res chain seq x y z
N MET A 1 -8.73 -11.87 0.05
CA MET A 1 -8.03 -10.59 -0.19
C MET A 1 -7.98 -9.68 1.04
N ILE A 2 -9.09 -9.16 1.59
CA ILE A 2 -9.02 -8.29 2.79
C ILE A 2 -8.39 -9.02 4.00
N THR A 3 -8.80 -10.26 4.28
CA THR A 3 -8.19 -11.09 5.34
C THR A 3 -6.70 -11.28 5.13
N GLU A 4 -6.26 -11.54 3.89
CA GLU A 4 -4.84 -11.75 3.55
C GLU A 4 -4.00 -10.48 3.74
N ILE A 5 -4.57 -9.30 3.47
CA ILE A 5 -3.94 -8.01 3.75
C ILE A 5 -3.80 -7.81 5.26
N PHE A 6 -4.85 -8.12 6.01
CA PHE A 6 -4.82 -8.00 7.47
C PHE A 6 -3.78 -8.94 8.08
N ASP A 7 -3.77 -10.21 7.68
CA ASP A 7 -2.79 -11.20 8.11
C ASP A 7 -1.36 -10.74 7.79
N LEU A 8 -1.13 -10.15 6.62
CA LEU A 8 0.16 -9.57 6.24
C LEU A 8 0.58 -8.39 7.14
N ILE A 9 -0.35 -7.48 7.45
CA ILE A 9 -0.08 -6.35 8.34
C ILE A 9 0.26 -6.87 9.74
N VAL A 10 -0.53 -7.80 10.26
CA VAL A 10 -0.31 -8.41 11.58
C VAL A 10 1.03 -9.13 11.63
N ASP A 11 1.36 -9.96 10.65
CA ASP A 11 2.67 -10.66 10.57
C ASP A 11 3.84 -9.66 10.55
N THR A 12 3.70 -8.59 9.77
CA THR A 12 4.73 -7.53 9.67
C THR A 12 4.89 -6.78 10.99
N VAL A 13 3.77 -6.43 11.65
CA VAL A 13 3.77 -5.69 12.92
C VAL A 13 4.28 -6.54 14.09
N CYS A 14 3.96 -7.83 14.08
CA CYS A 14 4.41 -8.79 15.09
C CYS A 14 5.83 -9.31 14.83
N SER A 15 6.46 -8.95 13.71
CA SER A 15 7.81 -9.41 13.38
C SER A 15 8.84 -8.98 14.44
N LYS A 16 9.72 -9.91 14.82
CA LYS A 16 10.85 -9.67 15.73
C LYS A 16 12.15 -9.28 15.02
N LYS A 17 12.13 -9.17 13.68
CA LYS A 17 13.30 -8.78 12.91
C LYS A 17 13.68 -7.33 13.18
N ASP A 18 14.97 -7.02 13.14
CA ASP A 18 15.46 -5.64 13.28
C ASP A 18 15.15 -4.80 12.04
N THR A 19 15.10 -5.43 10.88
CA THR A 19 14.80 -4.79 9.59
C THR A 19 13.78 -5.57 8.78
N ILE A 20 13.04 -4.85 7.95
CA ILE A 20 12.04 -5.39 7.03
C ILE A 20 12.33 -4.80 5.64
N ARG A 21 12.37 -5.68 4.64
CA ARG A 21 12.60 -5.26 3.25
C ARG A 21 11.30 -4.73 2.64
N VAL A 22 11.31 -3.47 2.21
CA VAL A 22 10.16 -2.79 1.60
C VAL A 22 10.63 -2.08 0.33
N ALA A 23 9.98 -2.35 -0.80
CA ALA A 23 10.33 -1.77 -2.10
C ALA A 23 11.83 -1.91 -2.49
N GLY A 24 12.43 -3.05 -2.14
CA GLY A 24 13.84 -3.35 -2.43
C GLY A 24 14.81 -2.93 -1.33
N ASP A 25 14.39 -2.10 -0.38
CA ASP A 25 15.24 -1.42 0.60
C ASP A 25 15.03 -1.97 2.02
N ASN A 26 16.09 -2.08 2.82
CA ASN A 26 15.99 -2.62 4.20
C ASN A 26 15.74 -1.49 5.19
N LYS A 27 14.54 -1.46 5.78
CA LYS A 27 14.11 -0.40 6.69
C LYS A 27 14.06 -0.91 8.13
N PRO A 28 14.36 -0.08 9.15
CA PRO A 28 14.18 -0.47 10.54
C PRO A 28 12.74 -0.93 10.78
N SER A 29 12.55 -2.06 11.46
CA SER A 29 11.22 -2.63 11.65
C SER A 29 10.30 -1.67 12.40
N SER A 30 10.81 -0.92 13.36
CA SER A 30 10.07 0.15 14.07
C SER A 30 9.44 1.17 13.13
N VAL A 31 10.16 1.60 12.10
CA VAL A 31 9.68 2.57 11.09
C VAL A 31 8.59 1.95 10.24
N VAL A 32 8.77 0.71 9.77
CA VAL A 32 7.76 0.00 8.98
C VAL A 32 6.48 -0.19 9.79
N LYS A 33 6.59 -0.59 11.06
CA LYS A 33 5.46 -0.75 11.98
C LYS A 33 4.71 0.55 12.20
N SER A 34 5.44 1.62 12.52
CA SER A 34 4.85 2.95 12.71
C SER A 34 4.11 3.41 11.46
N GLN A 35 4.64 3.15 10.27
CA GLN A 35 4.00 3.52 9.02
C GLN A 35 2.72 2.70 8.77
N LEU A 36 2.74 1.38 9.00
CA LEU A 36 1.56 0.53 8.84
C LEU A 36 0.45 0.87 9.86
N MET A 37 0.81 1.33 11.06
CA MET A 37 -0.16 1.78 12.07
C MET A 37 -0.91 3.07 11.69
N LYS A 38 -0.45 3.81 10.66
CA LYS A 38 -1.16 4.98 10.11
C LYS A 38 -2.26 4.59 9.12
N LEU A 39 -2.35 3.32 8.74
CA LEU A 39 -3.35 2.87 7.78
C LEU A 39 -4.76 3.03 8.34
N ASP A 40 -5.63 3.49 7.47
CA ASP A 40 -7.08 3.50 7.67
C ASP A 40 -7.76 2.83 6.47
N HIS A 41 -9.09 2.81 6.47
CA HIS A 41 -9.88 2.18 5.42
C HIS A 41 -9.56 2.73 4.01
N SER A 42 -9.30 4.04 3.88
CA SER A 42 -9.06 4.70 2.59
C SER A 42 -7.76 4.23 1.95
N HIS A 43 -6.73 4.01 2.77
CA HIS A 43 -5.45 3.47 2.33
C HIS A 43 -5.59 2.02 1.83
N VAL A 44 -6.35 1.20 2.55
CA VAL A 44 -6.58 -0.19 2.17
C VAL A 44 -7.38 -0.26 0.87
N GLU A 45 -8.43 0.56 0.74
CA GLU A 45 -9.23 0.67 -0.48
C GLU A 45 -8.38 1.11 -1.68
N PHE A 46 -7.54 2.14 -1.51
CA PHE A 46 -6.60 2.60 -2.54
C PHE A 46 -5.69 1.45 -3.04
N VAL A 47 -5.10 0.68 -2.12
CA VAL A 47 -4.25 -0.46 -2.50
C VAL A 47 -5.04 -1.56 -3.21
N LEU A 48 -6.27 -1.86 -2.76
CA LEU A 48 -7.14 -2.84 -3.41
C LEU A 48 -7.53 -2.44 -4.83
N ASN A 49 -7.84 -1.16 -5.05
CA ASN A 49 -8.13 -0.63 -6.38
C ASN A 49 -6.90 -0.73 -7.28
N GLY A 50 -5.71 -0.37 -6.78
CA GLY A 50 -4.46 -0.52 -7.50
C GLY A 50 -4.13 -1.98 -7.88
N ILE A 51 -4.54 -2.98 -7.09
CA ILE A 51 -4.39 -4.40 -7.47
C ILE A 51 -5.35 -4.78 -8.59
N LYS A 52 -6.61 -4.34 -8.51
CA LYS A 52 -7.64 -4.65 -9.52
C LYS A 52 -7.30 -4.07 -10.89
N GLU A 53 -6.74 -2.87 -10.91
CA GLU A 53 -6.36 -2.16 -12.14
C GLU A 53 -5.02 -2.63 -12.70
N ASN A 54 -4.22 -3.37 -11.92
CA ASN A 54 -2.93 -3.86 -12.37
C ASN A 54 -3.09 -4.99 -13.39
N THR A 55 -2.73 -4.72 -14.64
CA THR A 55 -2.77 -5.70 -15.74
C THR A 55 -1.53 -6.59 -15.81
N THR A 56 -0.53 -6.34 -14.95
CA THR A 56 0.74 -7.08 -14.95
C THR A 56 0.74 -8.17 -13.89
N GLN A 57 1.26 -9.35 -14.23
CA GLN A 57 1.39 -10.46 -13.30
C GLN A 57 2.35 -10.12 -12.15
N VAL A 58 1.82 -10.05 -10.93
CA VAL A 58 2.62 -9.83 -9.72
C VAL A 58 3.27 -11.14 -9.27
N ARG A 59 4.57 -11.32 -9.52
CA ARG A 59 5.32 -12.54 -9.17
C ARG A 59 5.46 -12.78 -7.66
N CYS A 60 5.51 -11.70 -6.86
CA CYS A 60 5.63 -11.77 -5.39
C CYS A 60 4.57 -10.90 -4.71
N ILE A 61 3.32 -11.38 -4.70
CA ILE A 61 2.16 -10.63 -4.22
C ILE A 61 2.33 -10.06 -2.80
N LYS A 62 2.94 -10.80 -1.86
CA LYS A 62 3.17 -10.32 -0.49
C LYS A 62 4.09 -9.10 -0.43
N GLN A 63 5.19 -9.10 -1.19
CA GLN A 63 6.13 -7.98 -1.23
C GLN A 63 5.51 -6.76 -1.90
N TYR A 64 4.74 -6.99 -2.97
CA TYR A 64 3.98 -5.93 -3.63
C TYR A 64 2.96 -5.29 -2.68
N LEU A 65 2.18 -6.10 -1.98
CA LEU A 65 1.20 -5.63 -0.99
C LEU A 65 1.87 -4.84 0.13
N LEU A 66 2.95 -5.37 0.71
CA LEU A 66 3.68 -4.69 1.78
C LEU A 66 4.23 -3.33 1.31
N ALA A 67 4.81 -3.27 0.11
CA ALA A 67 5.30 -2.02 -0.46
C ALA A 67 4.15 -1.03 -0.72
N SER A 68 3.04 -1.50 -1.27
CA SER A 68 1.87 -0.66 -1.57
C SER A 68 1.23 -0.11 -0.29
N LEU A 69 1.04 -0.94 0.73
CA LEU A 69 0.51 -0.55 2.03
C LEU A 69 1.43 0.42 2.76
N TYR A 70 2.75 0.19 2.73
CA TYR A 70 3.72 1.12 3.33
C TYR A 70 3.66 2.52 2.67
N ASN A 71 3.51 2.55 1.35
CA ASN A 71 3.49 3.79 0.57
C ASN A 71 2.12 4.48 0.56
N ALA A 72 1.02 3.77 0.82
CA ALA A 72 -0.33 4.31 0.68
C ALA A 72 -0.53 5.64 1.43
N PRO A 73 -0.12 5.80 2.71
CA PRO A 73 -0.27 7.09 3.41
C PRO A 73 0.57 8.23 2.84
N LEU A 74 1.59 7.93 2.04
CA LEU A 74 2.46 8.93 1.42
C LEU A 74 1.94 9.37 0.05
N THR A 75 1.17 8.52 -0.63
CA THR A 75 0.83 8.72 -2.05
C THR A 75 -0.66 8.91 -2.30
N ILE A 76 -1.54 8.55 -1.36
CA ILE A 76 -2.99 8.57 -1.57
C ILE A 76 -3.52 9.96 -1.94
N SER A 77 -3.00 11.03 -1.34
CA SER A 77 -3.40 12.41 -1.66
C SER A 77 -3.08 12.78 -3.10
N ASN A 78 -1.89 12.42 -3.58
CA ASN A 78 -1.47 12.68 -4.97
C ASN A 78 -2.31 11.87 -5.97
N TYR A 79 -2.68 10.64 -5.61
CA TYR A 79 -3.54 9.80 -6.44
C TYR A 79 -4.92 10.42 -6.65
N TYR A 80 -5.61 10.81 -5.57
CA TYR A 80 -6.93 11.43 -5.69
C TYR A 80 -6.88 12.78 -6.42
N GLN A 81 -5.84 13.58 -6.20
CA GLN A 81 -5.67 14.83 -6.95
C GLN A 81 -5.47 14.57 -8.45
N SER A 82 -4.70 13.54 -8.80
CA SER A 82 -4.50 13.14 -10.20
C SER A 82 -5.78 12.63 -10.85
N LEU A 83 -6.61 11.86 -10.11
CA LEU A 83 -7.91 11.40 -10.59
C LEU A 83 -8.87 12.55 -10.89
N VAL A 84 -9.01 13.51 -9.96
CA VAL A 84 -9.86 14.70 -10.18
C VAL A 84 -9.40 15.47 -11.40
N ASN A 85 -8.10 15.71 -11.56
CA ASN A 85 -7.56 16.40 -12.72
C ASN A 85 -7.84 15.65 -14.03
N HIS A 86 -7.73 14.31 -14.01
CA HIS A 86 -8.05 13.47 -15.16
C HIS A 86 -9.53 13.54 -15.53
N ASP A 87 -10.42 13.46 -14.54
CA ASP A 87 -11.86 13.51 -14.78
C ASP A 87 -12.32 14.88 -15.28
N MET A 88 -11.74 15.97 -14.76
CA MET A 88 -11.92 17.33 -15.31
C MET A 88 -11.42 17.44 -16.75
N ALA A 89 -10.25 16.88 -17.06
CA ALA A 89 -9.68 16.91 -18.42
C ALA A 89 -10.48 16.06 -19.43
N THR A 90 -11.13 14.99 -18.95
CA THR A 90 -11.94 14.08 -19.79
C THR A 90 -13.43 14.40 -19.77
N GLY A 91 -13.85 15.47 -19.08
CA GLY A 91 -15.24 15.93 -19.04
C GLY A 91 -16.18 14.98 -18.30
N LYS A 92 -15.66 14.17 -17.38
CA LYS A 92 -16.45 13.31 -16.50
C LYS A 92 -17.02 14.05 -15.29
N ILE A 93 -16.58 15.29 -15.06
CA ILE A 93 -17.04 16.23 -14.02
C ILE A 93 -17.15 17.61 -14.65
#